data_AF-A0A7J7NS56-F1
#
_entry.id   AF-A0A7J7NS56-F1
#
_cell.length_a   1.000
_cell.length_b   1.000
_cell.length_c   1.000
_cell.angle_alpha   90.00
_cell.angle_beta   90.00
_cell.angle_gamma   90.00
#
_symmetry.space_group_name_H-M   'P 1'
#
loop_
_entity.id
_entity.type
_entity.pdbx_description
1 polymer ?
#
loop_
_entity_poly.entity_id
_entity_poly.type
_entity_poly.pdbx_seq_one_letter_code
_entity_poly.pdbx_strand_id
1 'polypeptide(L)'
;MLNKLTKQLNGEDWSWNNLNTLGWAIGSISGSMAEEQETGQYPKFLGAHWKFLKIVVNKLFEFMHQSHPGVQDMACDTFLKIGQRCKRKFVIIQVGEHEPFVSELLTEPLWDSSTVSQTYPDNVMVVRDYTITLLSTAFPNMSISAVTLFVNSLFESRNDPATFKEHIRDFLVQSKGFSSQDNGNLYVEETTAQRERKRQRMLTIPGLIAPNEIQD
;
A
#
# COMPACT_ATOMS: atom_id res chain seq x y z
N MET A 1 23.59 3.47 35.51
CA MET A 1 22.82 2.68 34.52
C MET A 1 23.58 1.43 34.11
N LEU A 2 24.79 1.55 33.53
CA LEU A 2 25.62 0.42 33.13
C LEU A 2 25.85 -0.62 34.24
N ASN A 3 26.20 -0.19 35.46
CA ASN A 3 26.39 -1.12 36.58
C ASN A 3 25.11 -1.89 36.97
N LYS A 4 23.92 -1.32 36.82
CA LYS A 4 22.66 -2.05 37.05
C LYS A 4 22.38 -3.05 35.93
N LEU A 5 22.76 -2.71 34.70
CA LEU A 5 22.62 -3.57 33.52
C LEU A 5 23.57 -4.78 33.60
N THR A 6 24.82 -4.54 34.00
CA THR A 6 25.80 -5.59 34.30
C THR A 6 25.29 -6.53 35.39
N LYS A 7 24.65 -5.99 36.44
CA LYS A 7 24.02 -6.76 37.53
C LYS A 7 22.79 -7.59 37.15
N GLN A 8 22.08 -7.18 36.08
CA GLN A 8 21.02 -7.99 35.49
C GLN A 8 21.60 -9.10 34.60
N LEU A 9 22.67 -8.80 33.85
CA LEU A 9 23.31 -9.73 32.90
C LEU A 9 24.11 -10.85 33.58
N ASN A 10 24.71 -10.57 34.73
CA ASN A 10 25.47 -11.54 35.52
C ASN A 10 24.58 -12.31 36.53
N GLY A 11 23.27 -12.04 36.56
CA GLY A 11 22.28 -12.77 37.36
C GLY A 11 22.21 -12.38 38.84
N GLU A 12 23.01 -11.42 39.31
CA GLU A 12 23.05 -11.03 40.73
C GLU A 12 21.75 -10.37 41.22
N ASP A 13 21.08 -9.57 40.38
CA ASP A 13 19.85 -8.82 40.73
C ASP A 13 18.68 -9.12 39.77
N TRP A 14 18.74 -10.24 39.04
CA TRP A 14 17.78 -10.54 37.98
C TRP A 14 16.35 -10.68 38.51
N SER A 15 15.44 -9.86 37.97
CA SER A 15 14.00 -10.10 38.10
C SER A 15 13.27 -9.49 36.93
N TRP A 16 12.11 -10.06 36.56
CA TRP A 16 11.25 -9.48 35.52
C TRP A 16 10.90 -8.02 35.81
N ASN A 17 10.66 -7.69 37.08
CA ASN A 17 10.38 -6.32 37.48
C ASN A 17 11.60 -5.42 37.29
N ASN A 18 12.80 -5.85 37.69
CA ASN A 18 14.02 -5.06 37.54
C ASN A 18 14.46 -4.91 36.07
N LEU A 19 14.29 -5.95 35.25
CA LEU A 19 14.58 -5.95 33.82
C LEU A 19 13.61 -5.03 33.08
N ASN A 20 12.31 -5.14 33.38
CA ASN A 20 11.31 -4.22 32.87
C ASN A 20 11.67 -2.82 33.34
N THR A 21 11.85 -2.55 34.64
CA THR A 21 12.22 -1.24 35.17
C THR A 21 13.52 -0.70 34.56
N LEU A 22 14.47 -1.55 34.15
CA LEU A 22 15.66 -1.12 33.41
C LEU A 22 15.33 -0.74 31.97
N GLY A 23 14.45 -1.49 31.31
CA GLY A 23 13.86 -1.16 30.01
C GLY A 23 13.08 0.15 30.07
N TRP A 24 12.25 0.34 31.11
CA TRP A 24 11.56 1.58 31.45
C TRP A 24 12.57 2.67 31.79
N ALA A 25 13.69 2.42 32.47
CA ALA A 25 14.68 3.44 32.87
C ALA A 25 15.58 3.90 31.70
N ILE A 26 15.94 3.00 30.78
CA ILE A 26 16.53 3.34 29.48
C ILE A 26 15.50 4.12 28.65
N GLY A 27 14.24 3.69 28.73
CA GLY A 27 13.07 4.45 28.31
C GLY A 27 12.81 5.74 29.08
N SER A 28 13.36 5.96 30.29
CA SER A 28 13.09 7.13 31.15
C SER A 28 14.20 8.18 31.08
N ILE A 29 15.36 7.86 30.51
CA ILE A 29 16.23 8.89 29.90
C ILE A 29 15.55 9.40 28.61
N SER A 30 14.71 8.56 28.00
CA SER A 30 13.58 8.93 27.14
C SER A 30 12.34 9.34 27.99
N GLY A 31 12.50 10.05 29.10
CA GLY A 31 11.42 10.32 30.06
C GLY A 31 11.35 11.77 30.54
N SER A 32 11.81 12.72 29.72
CA SER A 32 11.52 14.14 29.94
C SER A 32 10.15 14.56 29.38
N MET A 33 9.35 13.63 28.83
CA MET A 33 8.07 13.91 28.16
C MET A 33 7.06 12.79 28.40
N ALA A 34 5.76 13.10 28.28
CA ALA A 34 4.64 12.19 28.57
C ALA A 34 4.55 10.97 27.62
N GLU A 35 3.84 9.92 28.04
CA GLU A 35 3.64 8.62 27.35
C GLU A 35 3.23 8.71 25.86
N GLU A 36 2.41 9.70 25.48
CA GLU A 36 2.03 9.96 24.07
C GLU A 36 3.21 10.44 23.20
N GLN A 37 4.28 10.95 23.84
CA GLN A 37 5.46 11.50 23.20
C GLN A 37 6.58 10.45 23.09
N GLU A 38 6.66 9.50 24.01
CA GLU A 38 7.65 8.40 24.05
C GLU A 38 7.46 7.38 22.90
N THR A 39 6.22 7.00 22.61
CA THR A 39 5.87 6.17 21.44
C THR A 39 6.28 6.82 20.12
N GLY A 40 6.49 8.14 20.11
CA GLY A 40 7.08 8.89 18.99
C GLY A 40 8.61 9.01 19.04
N GLN A 41 9.23 8.97 20.22
CA GLN A 41 10.69 9.12 20.39
C GLN A 41 11.46 7.84 20.07
N TYR A 42 10.95 6.67 20.44
CA TYR A 42 11.62 5.40 20.14
C TYR A 42 11.75 5.15 18.62
N PRO A 43 10.70 5.37 17.80
CA PRO A 43 10.84 5.33 16.34
C PRO A 43 11.71 6.46 15.77
N LYS A 44 11.77 7.64 16.40
CA LYS A 44 12.69 8.71 15.99
C LYS A 44 14.15 8.34 16.23
N PHE A 45 14.46 7.76 17.39
CA PHE A 45 15.78 7.24 17.72
C PHE A 45 16.17 6.10 16.76
N LEU A 46 15.29 5.11 16.57
CA LEU A 46 15.50 4.04 15.60
C LEU A 46 15.70 4.60 14.17
N GLY A 47 14.91 5.61 13.79
CA GLY A 47 15.06 6.31 12.52
C GLY A 47 16.41 7.02 12.36
N ALA A 48 16.98 7.55 13.44
CA ALA A 48 18.30 8.20 13.46
C ALA A 48 19.46 7.20 13.47
N HIS A 49 19.26 5.99 14.01
CA HIS A 49 20.33 4.99 14.22
C HIS A 49 20.06 3.69 13.45
N TRP A 50 20.38 3.70 12.15
CA TRP A 50 20.14 2.58 11.22
C TRP A 50 20.61 1.21 11.74
N LYS A 51 21.86 1.09 12.19
CA LYS A 51 22.41 -0.19 12.68
C LYS A 51 21.58 -0.78 13.83
N PHE A 52 21.10 0.09 14.72
CA PHE A 52 20.26 -0.32 15.84
C PHE A 52 18.86 -0.73 15.38
N LEU A 53 18.27 0.01 14.44
CA LEU A 53 17.01 -0.37 13.80
C LEU A 53 17.08 -1.76 13.15
N LYS A 54 18.14 -2.06 12.38
CA LYS A 54 18.36 -3.39 11.78
C LYS A 54 18.41 -4.50 12.83
N ILE A 55 19.19 -4.30 13.91
CA ILE A 55 19.28 -5.26 15.02
C ILE A 55 17.91 -5.50 15.67
N VAL A 56 17.18 -4.42 16.00
CA VAL A 56 15.86 -4.53 16.63
C VAL A 56 14.88 -5.28 15.74
N VAL A 57 14.84 -4.97 14.45
CA VAL A 57 13.95 -5.67 13.51
C VAL A 57 14.29 -7.14 13.41
N ASN A 58 15.57 -7.51 13.25
CA ASN A 58 15.97 -8.92 13.19
C ASN A 58 15.57 -9.66 14.48
N LYS A 59 15.71 -9.01 15.64
CA LYS A 59 15.29 -9.60 16.91
C LYS A 59 13.77 -9.79 17.01
N LEU A 60 12.99 -8.87 16.44
CA LEU A 60 11.53 -9.02 16.36
C LEU A 60 11.14 -10.23 15.50
N PHE A 61 11.81 -10.46 14.36
CA PHE A 61 11.58 -11.66 13.55
C PHE A 61 11.95 -12.94 14.31
N GLU A 62 13.04 -12.97 15.07
CA GLU A 62 13.33 -14.11 15.96
C GLU A 62 12.22 -14.35 17.00
N PHE A 63 11.64 -13.27 17.55
CA PHE A 63 10.54 -13.35 18.51
C PHE A 63 9.23 -13.86 17.89
N MET A 64 8.97 -13.55 16.62
CA MET A 64 7.82 -14.10 15.88
C MET A 64 7.87 -15.62 15.73
N HIS A 65 9.06 -16.22 15.78
CA HIS A 65 9.26 -17.68 15.71
C HIS A 65 9.31 -18.36 17.09
N GLN A 66 9.16 -17.61 18.19
CA GLN A 66 9.12 -18.19 19.54
C GLN A 66 7.80 -18.92 19.78
N SER A 67 7.80 -19.98 20.58
CA SER A 67 6.60 -20.80 20.78
C SER A 67 5.48 -20.13 21.58
N HIS A 68 5.75 -19.00 22.25
CA HIS A 68 4.78 -18.35 23.12
C HIS A 68 3.91 -17.33 22.35
N PRO A 69 2.59 -17.53 22.23
CA PRO A 69 1.72 -16.68 21.41
C PRO A 69 1.81 -15.20 21.77
N GLY A 70 1.81 -14.85 23.07
CA GLY A 70 1.89 -13.44 23.50
C GLY A 70 3.20 -12.75 23.09
N VAL A 71 4.30 -13.50 22.92
CA VAL A 71 5.57 -12.95 22.43
C VAL A 71 5.50 -12.69 20.92
N GLN A 72 4.85 -13.59 20.17
CA GLN A 72 4.63 -13.42 18.74
C GLN A 72 3.76 -12.19 18.45
N ASP A 73 2.62 -12.06 19.14
CA ASP A 73 1.70 -10.94 18.98
C ASP A 73 2.39 -9.60 19.27
N MET A 74 3.12 -9.53 20.40
CA MET A 74 3.89 -8.35 20.77
C MET A 74 4.98 -8.02 19.74
N ALA A 75 5.66 -9.02 19.19
CA ALA A 75 6.68 -8.83 18.18
C ALA A 75 6.09 -8.32 16.86
N CYS A 76 4.97 -8.88 16.41
CA CYS A 76 4.20 -8.44 15.25
C CYS A 76 3.72 -7.00 15.40
N ASP A 77 3.08 -6.66 16.52
CA ASP A 77 2.60 -5.31 16.80
C ASP A 77 3.73 -4.28 16.84
N THR A 78 4.85 -4.64 17.46
CA THR A 78 6.03 -3.77 17.55
C THR A 78 6.65 -3.56 16.18
N PHE A 79 6.79 -4.63 15.38
CA PHE A 79 7.27 -4.54 14.01
C PHE A 79 6.37 -3.66 13.15
N LEU A 80 5.04 -3.82 13.25
CA LEU A 80 4.07 -3.00 12.54
C LEU A 80 4.24 -1.51 12.87
N LYS A 81 4.36 -1.16 14.15
CA LYS A 81 4.59 0.22 14.61
C LYS A 81 5.90 0.79 14.04
N ILE A 82 6.98 0.01 14.05
CA ILE A 82 8.27 0.42 13.47
C ILE A 82 8.15 0.60 11.96
N GLY A 83 7.55 -0.36 11.25
CA GLY A 83 7.33 -0.31 9.81
C GLY A 83 6.55 0.93 9.38
N GLN A 84 5.48 1.26 10.10
CA GLN A 84 4.67 2.46 9.82
C GLN A 84 5.46 3.77 9.98
N ARG A 85 6.33 3.85 10.99
CA ARG A 85 7.11 5.06 11.32
C ARG A 85 8.41 5.17 10.53
N CYS A 86 9.03 4.05 10.19
CA CYS A 86 10.36 3.96 9.59
C CYS A 86 10.33 3.38 8.15
N LYS A 87 9.18 3.28 7.49
CA LYS A 87 9.02 2.65 6.15
C LYS A 87 10.09 3.01 5.12
N ARG A 88 10.50 4.29 5.07
CA ARG A 88 11.55 4.75 4.14
C ARG A 88 12.90 4.05 4.38
N LYS A 89 13.22 3.71 5.63
CA LYS A 89 14.49 3.06 5.98
C LYS A 89 14.61 1.64 5.42
N PHE A 90 13.48 0.96 5.23
CA PHE A 90 13.44 -0.41 4.70
C PHE A 90 13.63 -0.47 3.17
N VAL A 91 13.23 0.58 2.46
CA VAL A 91 13.17 0.57 0.98
C VAL A 91 14.32 1.32 0.30
N ILE A 92 15.10 2.09 1.04
CA ILE A 92 16.33 2.71 0.53
C ILE A 92 17.55 1.90 0.95
N ILE A 93 18.60 1.93 0.14
CA ILE A 93 19.90 1.38 0.52
C ILE A 93 20.47 2.24 1.64
N GLN A 94 20.74 1.63 2.79
CA GLN A 94 21.31 2.32 3.94
C GLN A 94 22.83 2.39 3.84
N VAL A 95 23.44 3.31 4.60
CA VAL A 95 24.90 3.47 4.62
C VAL A 95 25.56 2.17 5.10
N GLY A 96 26.41 1.60 4.23
CA GLY A 96 27.14 0.36 4.50
C GLY A 96 26.43 -0.93 4.13
N GLU A 97 25.25 -0.86 3.50
CA GLU A 97 24.53 -2.03 2.98
C GLU A 97 24.59 -2.10 1.45
N HIS A 98 24.40 -3.29 0.87
CA HIS A 98 24.43 -3.51 -0.59
C HIS A 98 23.05 -3.42 -1.25
N GLU A 99 21.99 -3.66 -0.50
CA GLU A 99 20.61 -3.64 -0.98
C GLU A 99 19.65 -3.07 0.09
N PRO A 100 18.41 -2.71 -0.28
CA PRO A 100 17.40 -2.30 0.68
C PRO A 100 17.10 -3.41 1.68
N PHE A 101 16.92 -3.05 2.96
CA PHE A 101 16.67 -4.04 4.02
C PHE A 101 15.43 -4.89 3.80
N VAL A 102 14.41 -4.36 3.11
CA VAL A 102 13.21 -5.12 2.76
C VAL A 102 13.54 -6.35 1.90
N SER A 103 14.59 -6.31 1.07
CA SER A 103 15.03 -7.46 0.28
C SER A 103 15.59 -8.59 1.16
N GLU A 104 16.33 -8.23 2.22
CA GLU A 104 16.84 -9.18 3.22
C GLU A 104 15.71 -9.81 4.06
N LEU A 105 14.62 -9.07 4.29
CA LEU A 105 13.47 -9.57 5.05
C LEU A 105 12.53 -10.47 4.23
N LEU A 106 12.49 -10.31 2.91
CA LEU A 106 11.56 -11.01 2.01
C LEU A 106 12.21 -12.22 1.32
N THR A 107 12.94 -13.04 2.08
CA THR A 107 13.61 -14.24 1.56
C THR A 107 12.70 -15.46 1.50
N GLU A 108 11.72 -15.54 2.40
CA GLU A 108 10.77 -16.65 2.43
C GLU A 108 9.62 -16.46 1.43
N PRO A 109 9.02 -17.55 0.91
CA PRO A 109 7.85 -17.48 0.04
C PRO A 109 6.70 -16.71 0.69
N LEU A 110 6.16 -15.71 -0.02
CA LEU A 110 4.97 -14.95 0.38
C LEU A 110 3.65 -15.71 0.23
N TRP A 111 3.72 -17.00 -0.12
CA TRP A 111 2.57 -17.87 -0.32
C TRP A 111 2.78 -19.17 0.45
N ASP A 112 1.69 -19.74 0.94
CA ASP A 112 1.74 -21.06 1.54
C ASP A 112 1.63 -22.13 0.45
N SER A 113 2.73 -22.83 0.21
CA SER A 113 2.83 -23.91 -0.79
C SER A 113 1.88 -25.09 -0.53
N SER A 114 1.34 -25.21 0.68
CA SER A 114 0.33 -26.23 1.01
C SER A 114 -1.09 -25.83 0.60
N THR A 115 -1.35 -24.54 0.42
CA THR A 115 -2.71 -24.02 0.15
C THR A 115 -2.95 -23.64 -1.31
N VAL A 116 -1.89 -23.37 -2.06
CA VAL A 116 -2.00 -22.91 -3.45
C VAL A 116 -1.56 -24.03 -4.42
N SER A 117 -2.45 -24.44 -5.31
CA SER A 117 -2.17 -25.46 -6.34
C SER A 117 -1.10 -25.03 -7.35
N GLN A 118 -0.87 -23.72 -7.47
CA GLN A 118 0.07 -23.12 -8.40
C GLN A 118 1.30 -22.64 -7.63
N THR A 119 2.46 -23.21 -7.97
CA THR A 119 3.74 -22.77 -7.41
C THR A 119 4.21 -21.51 -8.13
N TYR A 120 4.59 -20.49 -7.37
CA TYR A 120 5.21 -19.30 -7.91
C TYR A 120 6.75 -19.46 -7.93
N PRO A 121 7.45 -18.95 -8.95
CA PRO A 121 8.90 -19.08 -9.02
C PRO A 121 9.63 -18.14 -8.04
N ASP A 122 9.02 -17.00 -7.70
CA ASP A 122 9.56 -16.00 -6.79
C ASP A 122 8.44 -15.14 -6.17
N ASN A 123 8.82 -14.32 -5.18
CA ASN A 123 7.92 -13.37 -4.52
C ASN A 123 7.40 -12.28 -5.49
N VAL A 124 8.15 -11.96 -6.55
CA VAL A 124 7.75 -10.94 -7.54
C VAL A 124 6.51 -11.38 -8.31
N MET A 125 6.45 -12.66 -8.70
CA MET A 125 5.31 -13.23 -9.41
C MET A 125 4.06 -13.26 -8.55
N VAL A 126 4.16 -13.59 -7.26
CA VAL A 126 3.02 -13.53 -6.34
C VAL A 126 2.48 -12.12 -6.21
N VAL A 127 3.35 -11.15 -5.94
CA VAL A 127 2.92 -9.75 -5.76
C VAL A 127 2.28 -9.23 -7.05
N ARG A 128 2.81 -9.59 -8.22
CA ARG A 128 2.24 -9.24 -9.52
C ARG A 128 0.83 -9.80 -9.69
N ASP A 129 0.66 -11.10 -9.50
CA ASP A 129 -0.63 -11.78 -9.67
C ASP A 129 -1.69 -11.29 -8.67
N TYR A 130 -1.29 -11.12 -7.40
CA TYR A 130 -2.13 -10.53 -6.37
C TYR A 130 -2.56 -9.10 -6.74
N THR A 131 -1.65 -8.27 -7.26
CA THR A 131 -1.96 -6.90 -7.67
C THR A 131 -2.92 -6.86 -8.85
N ILE A 132 -2.75 -7.74 -9.83
CA ILE A 132 -3.69 -7.87 -10.97
C ILE A 132 -5.08 -8.25 -10.47
N THR A 133 -5.17 -9.25 -9.58
CA THR A 133 -6.43 -9.71 -8.99
C THR A 133 -7.11 -8.58 -8.23
N LEU A 134 -6.38 -7.92 -7.33
CA LEU A 134 -6.88 -6.81 -6.52
C LEU A 134 -7.42 -5.67 -7.38
N LEU A 135 -6.67 -5.23 -8.40
CA LEU A 135 -7.09 -4.14 -9.27
C LEU A 135 -8.23 -4.55 -10.19
N SER A 136 -8.28 -5.79 -10.65
CA SER A 136 -9.41 -6.30 -11.45
C SER A 136 -10.71 -6.30 -10.64
N THR A 137 -10.65 -6.62 -9.34
CA THR A 137 -11.79 -6.51 -8.44
C THR A 137 -12.16 -5.05 -8.13
N ALA A 138 -11.16 -4.18 -7.93
CA ALA A 138 -11.39 -2.77 -7.59
C ALA A 138 -11.91 -1.93 -8.78
N PHE A 139 -11.57 -2.31 -10.01
CA PHE A 139 -11.94 -1.63 -11.25
C PHE A 139 -12.67 -2.58 -12.20
N PRO A 140 -13.90 -3.04 -11.87
CA PRO A 140 -14.61 -4.06 -12.65
C PRO A 140 -14.97 -3.62 -14.07
N ASN A 141 -14.96 -2.30 -14.35
CA ASN A 141 -15.19 -1.74 -15.67
C ASN A 141 -13.94 -1.74 -16.57
N MET A 142 -12.77 -2.04 -16.02
CA MET A 142 -11.54 -2.21 -16.79
C MET A 142 -11.41 -3.67 -17.23
N SER A 143 -10.95 -3.90 -18.47
CA SER A 143 -10.68 -5.26 -18.92
C SER A 143 -9.49 -5.85 -18.15
N ILE A 144 -9.54 -7.17 -17.89
CA ILE A 144 -8.43 -7.90 -17.24
C ILE A 144 -7.13 -7.67 -18.01
N SER A 145 -7.16 -7.70 -19.34
CA SER A 145 -5.98 -7.45 -20.18
C SER A 145 -5.38 -6.05 -19.97
N ALA A 146 -6.21 -5.02 -19.80
CA ALA A 146 -5.74 -3.66 -19.54
C ALA A 146 -5.13 -3.52 -18.13
N VAL A 147 -5.74 -4.15 -17.12
CA VAL A 147 -5.19 -4.22 -15.75
C VAL A 147 -3.86 -4.96 -15.74
N THR A 148 -3.77 -6.12 -16.40
CA THR A 148 -2.53 -6.91 -16.51
C THR A 148 -1.42 -6.12 -17.20
N LEU A 149 -1.72 -5.44 -18.32
CA LEU A 149 -0.76 -4.60 -19.00
C LEU A 149 -0.26 -3.49 -18.08
N PHE A 150 -1.17 -2.78 -17.42
CA PHE A 150 -0.82 -1.72 -16.47
C PHE A 150 0.10 -2.22 -15.36
N VAL A 151 -0.25 -3.33 -14.70
CA VAL A 151 0.57 -3.89 -13.62
C VAL A 151 1.95 -4.29 -14.15
N ASN A 152 2.04 -4.95 -15.30
CA ASN A 152 3.34 -5.30 -15.90
C ASN A 152 4.20 -4.06 -16.16
N SER A 153 3.62 -3.02 -16.75
CA SER A 153 4.31 -1.74 -17.00
C SER A 153 4.79 -1.07 -15.71
N LEU A 154 4.06 -1.17 -14.59
CA LEU A 154 4.53 -0.69 -13.28
C LEU A 154 5.78 -1.45 -12.80
N PHE A 155 5.80 -2.78 -12.94
CA PHE A 155 6.95 -3.60 -12.53
C PHE A 155 8.20 -3.34 -13.39
N GLU A 156 8.01 -3.11 -14.69
CA GLU A 156 9.09 -2.78 -15.64
C GLU A 156 9.66 -1.38 -15.39
N SER A 157 8.80 -0.41 -15.08
CA SER A 157 9.21 0.98 -14.83
C SER A 157 9.58 1.29 -13.38
N ARG A 158 9.72 0.28 -12.50
CA ARG A 158 9.96 0.48 -11.05
C ARG A 158 11.22 1.30 -10.71
N ASN A 159 12.20 1.33 -11.60
CA ASN A 159 13.46 2.09 -11.44
C ASN A 159 13.44 3.46 -12.15
N ASP A 160 12.34 3.79 -12.84
CA ASP A 160 12.14 5.07 -13.52
C ASP A 160 10.88 5.77 -12.96
N PRO A 161 11.04 6.67 -11.97
CA PRO A 161 9.92 7.35 -11.34
C PRO A 161 9.10 8.23 -12.29
N ALA A 162 9.66 8.69 -13.41
CA ALA A 162 8.93 9.53 -14.37
C ALA A 162 7.95 8.66 -15.15
N THR A 163 8.46 7.59 -15.77
CA THR A 163 7.66 6.62 -16.53
C THR A 163 6.66 5.88 -15.64
N PHE A 164 7.04 5.53 -14.40
CA PHE A 164 6.12 4.92 -13.44
C PHE A 164 4.89 5.80 -13.14
N LYS A 165 5.11 7.11 -12.96
CA LYS A 165 4.01 8.08 -12.73
C LYS A 165 3.14 8.26 -13.96
N GLU A 166 3.71 8.17 -15.15
CA GLU A 166 2.99 8.24 -16.42
C GLU A 166 2.01 7.07 -16.55
N HIS A 167 2.48 5.83 -16.34
CA HIS A 167 1.61 4.65 -16.32
C HIS A 167 0.44 4.77 -15.33
N ILE A 168 0.69 5.29 -14.12
CA ILE A 168 -0.37 5.55 -13.13
C ILE A 168 -1.38 6.56 -13.67
N ARG A 169 -0.91 7.68 -14.24
CA ARG A 169 -1.79 8.73 -14.78
C ARG A 169 -2.67 8.15 -15.88
N ASP A 170 -2.10 7.41 -16.80
CA ASP A 170 -2.81 6.85 -17.95
C ASP A 170 -3.86 5.83 -17.52
N PHE A 171 -3.53 4.95 -16.56
CA PHE A 171 -4.49 4.02 -15.99
C PHE A 171 -5.65 4.75 -15.27
N LEU A 172 -5.38 5.84 -14.56
CA LEU A 172 -6.41 6.64 -13.91
C LEU A 172 -7.32 7.37 -14.92
N VAL A 173 -6.76 7.84 -16.04
CA VAL A 173 -7.56 8.44 -17.12
C VAL A 173 -8.44 7.39 -17.79
N GLN A 174 -7.88 6.22 -18.10
CA GLN A 174 -8.62 5.11 -18.71
C GLN A 174 -9.74 4.62 -17.80
N SER A 175 -9.47 4.41 -16.51
CA SER A 175 -10.50 3.95 -15.55
C SER A 175 -11.63 4.96 -15.36
N LYS A 176 -11.34 6.27 -15.40
CA LYS A 176 -12.37 7.33 -15.39
C LYS A 176 -13.18 7.37 -16.68
N GLY A 177 -12.58 7.10 -17.85
CA GLY A 177 -13.28 7.03 -19.13
C GLY A 177 -14.53 6.13 -19.07
N PHE A 178 -14.44 4.99 -18.38
CA PHE A 178 -15.55 4.06 -18.18
C PHE A 178 -16.61 4.50 -17.16
N SER A 179 -16.27 5.38 -16.20
CA SER A 179 -17.25 5.98 -15.29
C SER A 179 -18.18 6.98 -15.99
N SER A 180 -17.82 7.43 -17.19
CA SER A 180 -18.54 8.45 -17.97
C SER A 180 -19.73 7.90 -18.77
N GLN A 181 -20.18 6.67 -18.53
CA GLN A 181 -21.37 6.11 -19.21
C GLN A 181 -22.63 6.98 -19.02
N ASP A 182 -22.67 7.86 -18.01
CA ASP A 182 -23.73 8.86 -17.84
C ASP A 182 -23.65 10.05 -18.83
N ASN A 183 -22.47 10.39 -19.35
CA ASN A 183 -22.33 11.54 -20.25
C ASN A 183 -22.84 11.25 -21.68
N GLY A 184 -22.87 9.97 -22.08
CA GLY A 184 -23.37 9.57 -23.41
C GLY A 184 -24.88 9.75 -23.54
N ASN A 185 -25.64 9.41 -22.50
CA ASN A 185 -27.10 9.52 -22.50
C ASN A 185 -27.57 10.99 -22.57
N LEU A 186 -26.87 11.89 -21.89
CA LEU A 186 -27.19 13.32 -21.88
C LEU A 186 -27.12 13.94 -23.29
N TYR A 187 -26.12 13.56 -24.08
CA TYR A 187 -25.96 14.06 -25.45
C TYR A 187 -27.01 13.51 -26.42
N VAL A 188 -27.46 12.27 -26.22
CA VAL A 188 -28.51 11.65 -27.03
C VAL A 188 -29.88 12.26 -26.73
N GLU A 189 -30.18 12.56 -25.47
CA GLU A 189 -31.44 13.20 -25.07
C GLU A 189 -31.53 14.66 -25.55
N GLU A 190 -30.46 15.43 -25.45
CA GLU A 190 -30.46 16.83 -25.88
C GLU A 190 -30.57 16.97 -27.41
N THR A 191 -29.91 16.08 -28.18
CA THR A 191 -29.98 16.07 -29.64
C THR A 191 -31.35 15.63 -30.18
N THR A 192 -32.00 14.65 -29.52
CA THR A 192 -33.36 14.23 -29.88
C THR A 192 -34.40 15.32 -29.55
N ALA A 193 -34.30 15.96 -28.38
CA ALA A 193 -35.18 17.06 -28.00
C ALA A 193 -35.04 18.29 -28.92
N GLN A 194 -33.83 18.62 -29.39
CA GLN A 194 -33.64 19.70 -30.36
C GLN A 194 -34.23 19.39 -31.74
N ARG A 195 -34.15 18.14 -32.21
CA ARG A 195 -34.77 17.72 -33.48
C ARG A 195 -36.28 17.80 -33.40
N GLU A 196 -36.89 17.36 -32.30
CA GLU A 196 -38.35 17.43 -32.12
C GLU A 196 -38.83 18.89 -32.03
N ARG A 197 -38.13 19.76 -31.30
CA ARG A 197 -38.43 21.20 -31.24
C ARG A 197 -38.33 21.88 -32.61
N LYS A 198 -37.32 21.51 -33.42
CA LYS A 198 -37.19 22.02 -34.79
C LYS A 198 -38.35 21.55 -35.67
N ARG A 199 -38.74 20.27 -35.57
CA ARG A 199 -39.88 19.70 -36.30
C ARG A 199 -41.19 20.38 -35.93
N GLN A 200 -41.46 20.58 -34.64
CA GLN A 200 -42.66 21.27 -34.16
C GLN A 200 -42.73 22.72 -34.64
N ARG A 201 -41.61 23.45 -34.65
CA ARG A 201 -41.57 24.82 -35.21
C ARG A 201 -41.88 24.83 -36.71
N MET A 202 -41.37 23.86 -37.48
CA MET A 202 -41.66 23.74 -38.90
C MET A 202 -43.16 23.48 -39.16
N LEU A 203 -43.82 22.68 -38.32
CA LEU A 203 -45.26 22.39 -38.43
C LEU A 203 -46.16 23.61 -38.11
N THR A 204 -45.67 24.55 -37.30
CA THR A 204 -46.44 25.77 -36.94
C THR A 204 -46.34 26.92 -37.95
N ILE A 205 -45.52 26.79 -39.01
CA ILE A 205 -45.35 27.83 -40.03
C ILE A 205 -46.16 27.41 -41.27
N PRO A 206 -47.32 28.06 -41.53
CA PRO A 206 -48.17 27.70 -42.67
C PRO A 206 -47.44 27.90 -44.00
N GLY A 207 -47.47 26.89 -44.87
CA GLY A 207 -46.88 26.92 -46.21
C GLY A 207 -45.50 26.28 -46.38
N LEU A 208 -44.91 25.70 -45.32
CA LEU A 208 -43.57 25.07 -45.38
C LEU A 208 -43.58 23.52 -45.38
N ILE A 209 -44.76 22.90 -45.36
CA ILE A 209 -44.93 21.44 -45.45
C ILE A 209 -45.10 21.07 -46.93
N ALA A 210 -44.29 20.14 -47.44
CA ALA A 210 -44.41 19.70 -48.82
C ALA A 210 -45.77 19.02 -49.05
N PRO A 211 -46.49 19.29 -50.15
CA PRO A 211 -47.84 18.74 -50.38
C PRO A 211 -47.93 17.21 -50.33
N ASN A 212 -46.82 16.49 -50.54
CA ASN A 212 -46.75 15.02 -50.44
C ASN A 212 -46.68 14.49 -49.01
N GLU A 213 -46.54 15.35 -47.99
CA GLU A 213 -46.53 14.96 -46.57
C GLU A 213 -47.87 15.26 -45.87
N ILE A 214 -48.85 15.77 -46.61
CA ILE A 214 -50.24 15.93 -46.15
C ILE A 214 -50.96 14.63 -46.48
N GLN A 215 -51.10 13.73 -45.51
CA GLN A 215 -52.10 12.66 -45.58
C GLN A 215 -53.46 13.27 -45.22
N ASP A 216 -54.45 13.05 -46.09
CA ASP A 216 -55.85 13.49 -45.94
C ASP A 216 -56.46 13.14 -44.57
#